data_AF-A0A7C4FDC7-F1
#
_entry.id   AF-A0A7C4FDC7-F1
#
_cell.length_a   1.000
_cell.length_b   1.000
_cell.length_c   1.000
_cell.angle_alpha   90.00
_cell.angle_beta   90.00
_cell.angle_gamma   90.00
#
_symmetry.space_group_name_H-M   'P 1'
#
loop_
_entity.id
_entity.type
_entity.pdbx_description
1 polymer ?
#
loop_
_entity_poly.entity_id
_entity_poly.type
_entity_poly.pdbx_seq_one_letter_code
_entity_poly.pdbx_strand_id
1 'polypeptide(L)'
;MKLSDRLPSFSSFFSGLIILFFVYIFFSGDLLKFYASLVFGFYALTNKMWVSVILLGVAQTILLIPLRIIKLIRNHHIREFEEKFEDQTNLNQNSISELKTLSHQGNRDFFLYLIDFIIQLTTFLTIGRLFLTDFYIQKLKPELLYNFIPYPEYPIQSRIFYLPYPNITKTTNLGFFAIIIVWLIIYFLYKLKVKFSFSSQAEKSALWRQGSILIFFLASYFLLTHFPQEIKLGIFTGDVGIPNRTLNSITAIVTFLTLFYFGLNRIERKTELARNAGISQTLINQIEQQMFNQSIRDSALVGLAAYFITNQIPSAFELSIFTLEIISLASPFTLDRFILKTLSRLNQSTENNQQLT
;
A
#
# COMPACT_ATOMS: atom_id res chain seq x y z
N MET A 1 31.07 12.32 32.26
CA MET A 1 29.91 11.74 31.54
C MET A 1 28.65 12.17 32.29
N LYS A 2 27.89 13.15 31.78
CA LYS A 2 26.80 13.79 32.54
C LYS A 2 25.54 12.91 32.52
N LEU A 3 24.87 12.79 33.68
CA LEU A 3 23.61 12.03 33.83
C LEU A 3 22.46 12.55 32.94
N SER A 4 22.57 13.75 32.36
CA SER A 4 21.59 14.33 31.45
C SER A 4 21.45 13.57 30.12
N ASP A 5 22.44 12.76 29.73
CA ASP A 5 22.44 12.03 28.45
C ASP A 5 21.72 10.67 28.53
N ARG A 6 21.16 10.29 29.70
CA ARG A 6 20.44 9.02 29.90
C ARG A 6 18.93 9.14 29.97
N LEU A 7 18.38 10.36 29.99
CA LEU A 7 16.94 10.53 29.99
C LEU A 7 16.42 10.52 28.54
N PRO A 8 15.38 9.71 28.22
CA PRO A 8 14.77 9.75 26.91
C PRO A 8 14.31 11.19 26.62
N SER A 9 14.50 11.64 25.38
CA SER A 9 14.03 12.97 24.97
C SER A 9 12.55 13.14 25.33
N PHE A 10 12.11 14.35 25.69
CA PHE A 10 10.71 14.62 26.03
C PHE A 10 9.74 14.12 24.93
N SER A 11 10.17 14.19 23.66
CA SER A 11 9.44 13.62 22.53
C SER A 11 9.33 12.10 22.60
N SER A 12 10.39 11.38 22.97
CA SER A 12 10.38 9.92 23.11
C SER A 12 9.48 9.46 24.25
N PHE A 13 9.48 10.19 25.38
CA PHE A 13 8.56 9.93 26.49
C PHE A 13 7.10 10.11 26.08
N PHE A 14 6.78 11.25 25.44
CA PHE A 14 5.43 11.53 24.98
C PHE A 14 4.97 10.53 23.91
N SER A 15 5.86 10.14 22.99
CA SER A 15 5.57 9.11 22.00
C SER A 15 5.30 7.74 22.64
N GLY A 16 6.09 7.36 23.65
CA GLY A 16 5.85 6.14 24.42
C GLY A 16 4.50 6.16 25.13
N LEU A 17 4.10 7.30 25.70
CA LEU A 17 2.81 7.47 26.35
C LEU A 17 1.66 7.36 25.35
N ILE A 18 1.79 7.96 24.17
CA ILE A 18 0.80 7.82 23.07
C ILE A 18 0.67 6.35 22.66
N ILE A 19 1.79 5.65 22.45
CA ILE A 19 1.77 4.23 22.06
C ILE A 19 1.05 3.41 23.14
N LEU A 20 1.40 3.61 24.41
CA LEU A 20 0.78 2.89 25.52
C LEU A 20 -0.71 3.19 25.63
N PHE A 21 -1.11 4.45 25.41
CA PHE A 21 -2.51 4.86 25.35
C PHE A 21 -3.28 4.15 24.23
N PHE A 22 -2.74 4.07 23.01
CA PHE A 22 -3.39 3.35 21.90
C PHE A 22 -3.48 1.84 22.16
N VAL A 23 -2.44 1.24 22.73
CA VAL A 23 -2.46 -0.16 23.15
C VAL A 23 -3.53 -0.40 24.22
N TYR A 24 -3.60 0.46 25.24
CA TYR A 24 -4.62 0.39 26.28
C TYR A 24 -6.03 0.51 25.69
N ILE A 25 -6.29 1.52 24.86
CA ILE A 25 -7.60 1.73 24.23
C ILE A 25 -7.99 0.53 23.36
N PHE A 26 -7.05 -0.07 22.64
CA PHE A 26 -7.30 -1.28 21.86
C PHE A 26 -7.80 -2.44 22.72
N PHE A 27 -7.17 -2.69 23.87
CA PHE A 27 -7.57 -3.77 24.79
C PHE A 27 -8.83 -3.45 25.62
N SER A 28 -9.08 -2.17 25.92
CA SER A 28 -10.27 -1.74 26.68
C SER A 28 -11.60 -2.00 25.97
N GLY A 29 -11.58 -2.11 24.62
CA GLY A 29 -12.78 -2.22 23.80
C GLY A 29 -13.39 -0.88 23.40
N ASP A 30 -12.85 0.24 23.87
CA ASP A 30 -13.34 1.58 23.50
C ASP A 30 -13.16 1.87 22.00
N LEU A 31 -12.06 1.41 21.40
CA LEU A 31 -11.87 1.51 19.95
C LEU A 31 -12.95 0.74 19.19
N LEU A 32 -13.31 -0.46 19.69
CA LEU A 32 -14.35 -1.29 19.09
C LEU A 32 -15.71 -0.61 19.18
N LYS A 33 -16.02 -0.03 20.34
CA LYS A 33 -17.23 0.77 20.57
C LYS A 33 -17.30 1.98 19.64
N PHE A 34 -16.18 2.67 19.44
CA PHE A 34 -16.07 3.80 18.53
C PHE A 34 -16.38 3.40 17.08
N TYR A 35 -15.72 2.36 16.55
CA TYR A 35 -15.95 1.91 15.17
C TYR A 35 -17.33 1.30 14.96
N ALA A 36 -17.85 0.54 15.93
CA ALA A 36 -19.22 0.04 15.90
C ALA A 36 -20.22 1.20 15.82
N SER A 37 -20.06 2.19 16.70
CA SER A 37 -20.90 3.38 16.73
C SER A 37 -20.84 4.18 15.42
N LEU A 38 -19.67 4.27 14.77
CA LEU A 38 -19.54 4.91 13.45
C LEU A 38 -20.32 4.15 12.38
N VAL A 39 -20.12 2.83 12.26
CA VAL A 39 -20.82 2.00 11.26
C VAL A 39 -22.32 2.06 11.45
N PHE A 40 -22.80 1.90 12.69
CA PHE A 40 -24.23 1.91 12.98
C PHE A 40 -24.84 3.32 12.93
N GLY A 41 -24.05 4.37 13.20
CA GLY A 41 -24.44 5.75 12.93
C GLY A 41 -24.65 5.99 11.43
N PHE A 42 -23.73 5.54 10.58
CA PHE A 42 -23.92 5.61 9.12
C PHE A 42 -25.09 4.75 8.65
N TYR A 43 -25.31 3.60 9.27
CA TYR A 43 -26.43 2.73 8.96
C TYR A 43 -27.77 3.39 9.29
N ALA A 44 -27.88 4.04 10.45
CA ALA A 44 -29.07 4.79 10.82
C ALA A 44 -29.40 5.93 9.85
N LEU A 45 -28.37 6.54 9.24
CA LEU A 45 -28.54 7.60 8.24
C LEU A 45 -28.90 7.07 6.84
N THR A 46 -28.32 5.94 6.45
CA THR A 46 -28.40 5.44 5.06
C THR A 46 -29.38 4.31 4.86
N ASN A 47 -29.72 3.57 5.92
CA ASN A 47 -30.41 2.27 5.91
C ASN A 47 -29.76 1.24 4.96
N LYS A 48 -28.47 1.43 4.64
CA LYS A 48 -27.71 0.57 3.71
C LYS A 48 -26.38 0.19 4.34
N MET A 49 -26.28 -1.06 4.77
CA MET A 49 -25.10 -1.54 5.47
C MET A 49 -23.84 -1.48 4.60
N TRP A 50 -23.93 -1.86 3.32
CA TRP A 50 -22.77 -1.75 2.43
C TRP A 50 -22.27 -0.32 2.22
N VAL A 51 -23.19 0.66 2.16
CA VAL A 51 -22.84 2.09 2.07
C VAL A 51 -22.18 2.53 3.38
N SER A 52 -22.67 2.05 4.51
CA SER A 52 -22.13 2.36 5.84
C SER A 52 -20.70 1.85 6.01
N VAL A 53 -20.39 0.68 5.43
CA VAL A 53 -19.02 0.13 5.39
C VAL A 53 -18.09 1.00 4.53
N ILE A 54 -18.56 1.51 3.38
CA ILE A 54 -17.78 2.44 2.56
C ILE A 54 -17.55 3.76 3.31
N LEU A 55 -18.60 4.31 3.94
CA LEU A 55 -18.51 5.52 4.76
C LEU A 55 -17.56 5.35 5.94
N LEU A 56 -17.47 4.15 6.53
CA LEU A 56 -16.46 3.84 7.53
C LEU A 56 -15.04 4.03 6.99
N GLY A 57 -14.75 3.50 5.80
CA GLY A 57 -13.44 3.67 5.15
C GLY A 57 -13.14 5.14 4.82
N VAL A 58 -14.13 5.90 4.35
CA VAL A 58 -14.00 7.34 4.12
C VAL A 58 -13.72 8.09 5.43
N ALA A 59 -14.50 7.82 6.48
CA ALA A 59 -14.35 8.44 7.79
C ALA A 59 -12.98 8.11 8.42
N GLN A 60 -12.55 6.85 8.33
CA GLN A 60 -11.21 6.43 8.75
C GLN A 60 -10.12 7.21 8.00
N THR A 61 -10.27 7.40 6.68
CA THR A 61 -9.30 8.20 5.91
C THR A 61 -9.25 9.63 6.42
N ILE A 62 -10.42 10.26 6.66
CA ILE A 62 -10.52 11.62 7.18
C ILE A 62 -9.84 11.73 8.55
N LEU A 63 -10.09 10.77 9.45
CA LEU A 63 -9.46 10.73 10.77
C LEU A 63 -7.93 10.61 10.70
N LEU A 64 -7.40 9.97 9.66
CA LEU A 64 -5.96 9.79 9.46
C LEU A 64 -5.30 10.94 8.66
N ILE A 65 -6.05 11.92 8.16
CA ILE A 65 -5.49 13.09 7.44
C ILE A 65 -4.42 13.82 8.25
N PRO A 66 -4.61 14.13 9.55
CA PRO A 66 -3.59 14.84 10.33
C PRO A 66 -2.25 14.10 10.37
N LEU A 67 -2.28 12.77 10.55
CA LEU A 67 -1.09 11.93 10.52
C LEU A 67 -0.43 11.93 9.13
N ARG A 68 -1.24 11.88 8.07
CA ARG A 68 -0.76 11.98 6.68
C ARG A 68 -0.09 13.33 6.40
N ILE A 69 -0.63 14.44 6.90
CA ILE A 69 -0.02 15.78 6.78
C ILE A 69 1.36 15.80 7.46
N ILE A 70 1.44 15.32 8.71
CA ILE A 70 2.71 15.28 9.47
C ILE A 70 3.77 14.48 8.71
N LYS A 71 3.37 13.34 8.13
CA LYS A 71 4.25 12.49 7.32
C LYS A 71 4.74 13.19 6.04
N LEU A 72 3.85 13.89 5.33
CA LEU A 72 4.18 14.58 4.08
C LEU A 72 5.13 15.77 4.30
N ILE A 73 4.86 16.62 5.30
CA ILE A 73 5.74 17.75 5.65
C ILE A 73 7.17 17.25 5.88
N ARG A 74 7.30 16.10 6.53
CA ARG A 74 8.60 15.62 6.96
C ARG A 74 9.35 14.79 5.93
N ASN A 75 8.65 14.03 5.08
CA ASN A 75 9.29 13.38 3.94
C ASN A 75 9.98 14.41 3.02
N HIS A 76 9.46 15.64 2.92
CA HIS A 76 10.12 16.72 2.20
C HIS A 76 11.45 17.13 2.87
N HIS A 77 11.46 17.25 4.21
CA HIS A 77 12.68 17.53 4.96
C HIS A 77 13.71 16.39 4.88
N ILE A 78 13.27 15.12 4.83
CA ILE A 78 14.18 13.97 4.68
C ILE A 78 14.82 13.95 3.28
N ARG A 79 14.09 14.27 2.21
CA ARG A 79 14.67 14.38 0.86
C ARG A 79 15.65 15.53 0.72
N GLU A 80 15.30 16.72 1.24
CA GLU A 80 16.24 17.84 1.31
C GLU A 80 17.46 17.52 2.18
N PHE A 81 17.28 16.68 3.20
CA PHE A 81 18.36 16.22 4.06
C PHE A 81 19.27 15.22 3.35
N GLU A 82 18.73 14.23 2.62
CA GLU A 82 19.52 13.30 1.80
C GLU A 82 20.30 14.03 0.70
N GLU A 83 19.66 14.98 0.00
CA GLU A 83 20.32 15.82 -1.02
C GLU A 83 21.47 16.65 -0.43
N LYS A 84 21.28 17.25 0.76
CA LYS A 84 22.37 17.98 1.45
C LYS A 84 23.48 17.07 1.98
N PHE A 85 23.16 15.82 2.31
CA PHE A 85 24.14 14.85 2.84
C PHE A 85 25.03 14.29 1.73
N GLU A 86 24.49 14.07 0.52
CA GLU A 86 25.28 13.70 -0.66
C GLU A 86 26.28 14.82 -1.04
N ASP A 87 25.89 16.08 -0.90
CA ASP A 87 26.76 17.23 -1.16
C ASP A 87 27.85 17.44 -0.08
N GLN A 88 27.63 16.97 1.15
CA GLN A 88 28.53 17.19 2.30
C GLN A 88 29.54 16.07 2.56
N THR A 89 29.71 15.12 1.63
CA THR A 89 30.66 14.00 1.74
C THR A 89 32.16 14.40 1.68
N ASN A 90 32.50 15.67 1.99
CA ASN A 90 33.86 16.17 2.17
C ASN A 90 34.08 16.62 3.63
N LEU A 91 34.93 15.86 4.32
CA LEU A 91 35.24 15.87 5.75
C LEU A 91 35.49 17.26 6.39
N ASN A 92 34.88 17.51 7.57
CA ASN A 92 35.44 18.37 8.61
C ASN A 92 34.85 18.09 10.02
N GLN A 93 35.60 18.35 11.09
CA GLN A 93 35.23 18.01 12.48
C GLN A 93 33.95 18.71 13.02
N ASN A 94 33.41 19.72 12.35
CA ASN A 94 32.10 20.32 12.65
C ASN A 94 30.92 19.36 12.36
N SER A 95 31.16 18.29 11.59
CA SER A 95 30.15 17.28 11.26
C SER A 95 29.71 16.43 12.46
N ILE A 96 30.45 16.36 13.58
CA ILE A 96 30.11 15.46 14.69
C ILE A 96 28.97 16.03 15.56
N SER A 97 28.94 17.35 15.77
CA SER A 97 27.80 18.03 16.42
C SER A 97 26.57 18.02 15.53
N GLU A 98 26.74 18.21 14.22
CA GLU A 98 25.68 18.08 13.24
C GLU A 98 25.15 16.63 13.22
N LEU A 99 26.01 15.61 13.10
CA LEU A 99 25.64 14.19 13.18
C LEU A 99 24.90 13.82 14.48
N LYS A 100 25.24 14.42 15.62
CA LYS A 100 24.49 14.23 16.88
C LYS A 100 23.10 14.85 16.82
N THR A 101 22.96 16.06 16.27
CA THR A 101 21.64 16.68 16.05
C THR A 101 20.81 15.91 15.02
N LEU A 102 21.46 15.38 13.98
CA LEU A 102 20.86 14.57 12.92
C LEU A 102 20.41 13.18 13.43
N SER A 103 21.19 12.57 14.32
CA SER A 103 20.80 11.33 15.02
C SER A 103 19.59 11.55 15.93
N HIS A 104 19.50 12.70 16.62
CA HIS A 104 18.33 13.04 17.44
C HIS A 104 17.06 13.31 16.60
N GLN A 105 17.21 13.95 15.43
CA GLN A 105 16.11 14.13 14.49
C GLN A 105 15.64 12.78 13.91
N GLY A 106 16.56 11.91 13.49
CA GLY A 106 16.23 10.56 13.04
C GLY A 106 15.51 9.72 14.09
N ASN A 107 15.86 9.87 15.37
CA ASN A 107 15.18 9.19 16.47
C ASN A 107 13.72 9.66 16.65
N ARG A 108 13.48 10.98 16.61
CA ARG A 108 12.13 11.56 16.65
C ARG A 108 11.28 11.08 15.48
N ASP A 109 11.90 10.95 14.31
CA ASP A 109 11.21 10.54 13.10
C ASP A 109 10.77 9.09 13.16
N PHE A 110 11.68 8.22 13.57
CA PHE A 110 11.38 6.82 13.86
C PHE A 110 10.20 6.69 14.84
N PHE A 111 10.19 7.42 15.96
CA PHE A 111 9.08 7.36 16.92
C PHE A 111 7.74 7.79 16.35
N LEU A 112 7.72 8.81 15.49
CA LEU A 112 6.48 9.27 14.84
C LEU A 112 6.00 8.29 13.77
N TYR A 113 6.91 7.65 13.02
CA TYR A 113 6.54 6.53 12.14
C TYR A 113 5.97 5.36 12.96
N LEU A 114 6.55 5.07 14.13
CA LEU A 114 6.07 4.03 15.01
C LEU A 114 4.66 4.35 15.53
N ILE A 115 4.39 5.59 15.93
CA ILE A 115 3.03 6.03 16.32
C ILE A 115 2.06 5.85 15.16
N ASP A 116 2.38 6.37 13.96
CA ASP A 116 1.53 6.23 12.77
C ASP A 116 1.21 4.76 12.48
N PHE A 117 2.24 3.91 12.52
CA PHE A 117 2.10 2.47 12.34
C PHE A 117 1.19 1.83 13.40
N ILE A 118 1.38 2.14 14.69
CA ILE A 118 0.56 1.57 15.78
C ILE A 118 -0.90 2.03 15.67
N ILE A 119 -1.15 3.30 15.35
CA ILE A 119 -2.51 3.83 15.15
C ILE A 119 -3.20 3.12 13.98
N GLN A 120 -2.51 2.99 12.85
CA GLN A 120 -3.06 2.28 11.68
C GLN A 120 -3.32 0.81 12.02
N LEU A 121 -2.36 0.12 12.63
CA LEU A 121 -2.48 -1.28 12.99
C LEU A 121 -3.66 -1.53 13.95
N THR A 122 -3.73 -0.78 15.05
CA THR A 122 -4.82 -0.92 16.04
C THR A 122 -6.19 -0.61 15.44
N THR A 123 -6.27 0.39 14.55
CA THR A 123 -7.48 0.71 13.78
C THR A 123 -7.90 -0.45 12.89
N PHE A 124 -7.00 -0.96 12.04
CA PHE A 124 -7.28 -2.06 11.13
C PHE A 124 -7.70 -3.34 11.87
N LEU A 125 -6.99 -3.70 12.94
CA LEU A 125 -7.33 -4.87 13.75
C LEU A 125 -8.71 -4.73 14.41
N THR A 126 -9.07 -3.53 14.84
CA THR A 126 -10.37 -3.29 15.49
C THR A 126 -11.53 -3.35 14.50
N ILE A 127 -11.36 -2.77 13.30
CA ILE A 127 -12.36 -2.85 12.23
C ILE A 127 -12.51 -4.31 11.77
N GLY A 128 -11.40 -5.05 11.62
CA GLY A 128 -11.43 -6.47 11.33
C GLY A 128 -12.17 -7.26 12.42
N ARG A 129 -11.84 -7.02 13.69
CA ARG A 129 -12.53 -7.63 14.84
C ARG A 129 -14.03 -7.32 14.82
N LEU A 130 -14.42 -6.08 14.53
CA LEU A 130 -15.82 -5.67 14.44
C LEU A 130 -16.57 -6.54 13.41
N PHE A 131 -16.07 -6.64 12.18
CA PHE A 131 -16.73 -7.43 11.13
C PHE A 131 -16.73 -8.93 11.43
N LEU A 132 -15.73 -9.44 12.13
CA LEU A 132 -15.69 -10.84 12.58
C LEU A 132 -16.68 -11.18 13.70
N THR A 133 -17.32 -10.19 14.36
CA THR A 133 -18.34 -10.48 15.39
C THR A 133 -19.68 -10.97 14.84
N ASP A 134 -19.81 -11.10 13.51
CA ASP A 134 -21.02 -11.58 12.82
C ASP A 134 -22.31 -10.85 13.24
N PHE A 135 -22.19 -9.53 13.44
CA PHE A 135 -23.32 -8.67 13.79
C PHE A 135 -24.37 -8.55 12.66
N TYR A 136 -24.15 -9.21 11.52
CA TYR A 136 -25.11 -9.31 10.42
C TYR A 136 -26.21 -10.33 10.69
N ILE A 137 -25.90 -11.36 11.49
CA ILE A 137 -26.79 -12.45 11.86
C ILE A 137 -27.15 -12.35 13.34
N GLN A 138 -26.16 -12.06 14.19
CA GLN A 138 -26.36 -11.94 15.63
C GLN A 138 -26.56 -10.49 16.06
N LYS A 139 -27.38 -10.28 17.09
CA LYS A 139 -27.57 -8.95 17.66
C LYS A 139 -26.27 -8.46 18.30
N LEU A 140 -25.83 -7.26 17.92
CA LEU A 140 -24.68 -6.61 18.53
C LEU A 140 -24.99 -6.31 20.01
N LYS A 141 -24.04 -6.56 20.91
CA LYS A 141 -24.18 -6.17 22.32
C LYS A 141 -24.42 -4.65 22.41
N PRO A 142 -25.49 -4.17 23.06
CA PRO A 142 -25.81 -2.74 23.13
C PRO A 142 -24.69 -1.88 23.73
N GLU A 143 -23.88 -2.44 24.63
CA GLU A 143 -22.74 -1.78 25.28
C GLU A 143 -21.66 -1.29 24.28
N LEU A 144 -21.60 -1.92 23.10
CA LEU A 144 -20.69 -1.56 22.00
C LEU A 144 -21.16 -0.34 21.21
N LEU A 145 -22.32 0.24 21.54
CA LEU A 145 -22.80 1.48 20.93
C LEU A 145 -22.79 2.61 21.95
N TYR A 146 -22.49 3.83 21.50
CA TYR A 146 -22.78 5.01 22.30
C TYR A 146 -24.29 5.24 22.40
N ASN A 147 -24.73 5.79 23.53
CA ASN A 147 -26.15 5.97 23.84
C ASN A 147 -26.91 6.86 22.84
N PHE A 148 -26.20 7.70 22.07
CA PHE A 148 -26.79 8.57 21.06
C PHE A 148 -26.94 7.90 19.68
N ILE A 149 -26.41 6.69 19.49
CA ILE A 149 -26.57 5.93 18.25
C ILE A 149 -27.84 5.07 18.37
N PRO A 150 -28.82 5.22 17.47
CA PRO A 150 -30.01 4.39 17.51
C PRO A 150 -29.64 2.93 17.26
N TYR A 151 -30.21 2.04 18.06
CA TYR A 151 -29.98 0.61 17.92
C TYR A 151 -30.64 0.11 16.62
N PRO A 152 -29.92 -0.63 15.78
CA PRO A 152 -30.43 -1.05 14.47
C PRO A 152 -31.56 -2.07 14.60
N GLU A 153 -32.50 -2.03 13.66
CA GLU A 153 -33.47 -3.11 13.48
C GLU A 153 -32.79 -4.33 12.84
N TYR A 154 -33.11 -5.51 13.37
CA TYR A 154 -32.60 -6.79 12.89
C TYR A 154 -33.69 -7.58 12.15
N PRO A 155 -33.36 -8.32 11.08
CA PRO A 155 -32.02 -8.48 10.50
C PRO A 155 -31.54 -7.22 9.76
N ILE A 156 -30.21 -7.01 9.74
CA ILE A 156 -29.59 -5.89 9.06
C ILE A 156 -29.94 -5.91 7.56
N GLN A 157 -30.45 -4.79 7.07
CA GLN A 157 -30.91 -4.65 5.69
C GLN A 157 -29.79 -4.19 4.75
N SER A 158 -30.00 -4.41 3.45
CA SER A 158 -29.12 -3.90 2.38
C SER A 158 -27.65 -4.26 2.61
N ARG A 159 -27.42 -5.58 2.73
CA ARG A 159 -26.08 -6.18 2.86
C ARG A 159 -25.40 -6.41 1.51
N ILE A 160 -26.16 -6.44 0.41
CA ILE A 160 -25.62 -6.68 -0.92
C ILE A 160 -25.03 -5.38 -1.46
N PHE A 161 -23.74 -5.38 -1.76
CA PHE A 161 -23.05 -4.27 -2.39
C PHE A 161 -23.01 -4.44 -3.91
N TYR A 162 -22.87 -3.31 -4.60
CA TYR A 162 -22.84 -3.23 -6.05
C TYR A 162 -21.65 -2.36 -6.47
N LEU A 163 -20.56 -2.99 -6.89
CA LEU A 163 -19.35 -2.29 -7.37
C LEU A 163 -19.27 -2.35 -8.89
N PRO A 164 -19.18 -1.22 -9.60
CA PRO A 164 -18.93 -1.24 -11.04
C PRO A 164 -17.54 -1.79 -11.32
N TYR A 165 -17.42 -2.70 -12.28
CA TYR A 165 -16.13 -3.25 -12.71
C TYR A 165 -16.10 -3.46 -14.23
N PRO A 166 -14.92 -3.40 -14.88
CA PRO A 166 -14.79 -3.78 -16.27
C PRO A 166 -15.00 -5.29 -16.41
N ASN A 167 -16.12 -5.69 -17.01
CA ASN A 167 -16.45 -7.07 -17.30
C ASN A 167 -16.14 -7.39 -18.77
N ILE A 168 -15.34 -8.42 -19.01
CA ILE A 168 -15.03 -8.91 -20.35
C ILE A 168 -16.20 -9.79 -20.78
N THR A 169 -17.10 -9.25 -21.61
CA THR A 169 -18.32 -9.97 -22.02
C THR A 169 -18.11 -10.89 -23.21
N LYS A 170 -17.09 -10.60 -24.02
CA LYS A 170 -16.71 -11.42 -25.16
C LYS A 170 -15.19 -11.53 -25.22
N THR A 171 -14.73 -12.76 -25.28
CA THR A 171 -13.34 -13.10 -25.57
C THR A 171 -13.27 -13.73 -26.95
N THR A 172 -12.22 -13.40 -27.70
CA THR A 172 -11.88 -14.08 -28.94
C THR A 172 -10.63 -14.90 -28.71
N ASN A 173 -10.63 -16.12 -29.25
CA ASN A 173 -9.41 -16.88 -29.37
C ASN A 173 -8.72 -16.44 -30.66
N LEU A 174 -7.61 -15.71 -30.53
CA LEU A 174 -6.81 -15.26 -31.67
C LEU A 174 -6.09 -16.42 -32.38
N GLY A 175 -6.18 -17.63 -31.83
CA GLY A 175 -5.60 -18.85 -32.38
C GLY A 175 -4.12 -19.01 -32.05
N PHE A 176 -3.63 -20.23 -32.22
CA PHE A 176 -2.22 -20.56 -31.97
C PHE A 176 -1.26 -19.75 -32.85
N PHE A 177 -1.69 -19.38 -34.06
CA PHE A 177 -0.90 -18.57 -34.98
C PHE A 177 -0.59 -17.18 -34.43
N ALA A 178 -1.55 -16.53 -33.74
CA ALA A 178 -1.32 -15.24 -33.10
C ALA A 178 -0.28 -15.34 -31.97
N ILE A 179 -0.27 -16.45 -31.21
CA ILE A 179 0.76 -16.72 -30.20
C ILE A 179 2.13 -16.78 -30.87
N ILE A 180 2.28 -17.54 -31.96
CA ILE A 180 3.55 -17.62 -32.71
C ILE A 180 3.97 -16.23 -33.21
N ILE A 181 3.05 -15.44 -33.77
CA ILE A 181 3.36 -14.08 -34.26
C ILE A 181 3.85 -13.19 -33.11
N VAL A 182 3.14 -13.16 -31.98
CA VAL A 182 3.53 -12.34 -30.82
C VAL A 182 4.92 -12.74 -30.33
N TRP A 183 5.20 -14.04 -30.25
CA TRP A 183 6.52 -14.54 -29.88
C TRP A 183 7.61 -14.23 -30.91
N LEU A 184 7.30 -14.30 -32.20
CA LEU A 184 8.22 -13.87 -33.27
C LEU A 184 8.50 -12.37 -33.20
N ILE A 185 7.49 -11.54 -32.92
CA ILE A 185 7.65 -10.09 -32.73
C ILE A 185 8.51 -9.82 -31.50
N ILE A 186 8.22 -10.46 -30.35
CA ILE A 186 9.04 -10.32 -29.13
C ILE A 186 10.49 -10.73 -29.41
N TYR A 187 10.71 -11.86 -30.08
CA TYR A 187 12.04 -12.34 -30.46
C TYR A 187 12.74 -11.38 -31.44
N PHE A 188 12.01 -10.83 -32.41
CA PHE A 188 12.56 -9.90 -33.38
C PHE A 188 12.89 -8.54 -32.75
N LEU A 189 12.00 -7.98 -31.92
CA LEU A 189 12.24 -6.78 -31.12
C LEU A 189 13.45 -6.97 -30.20
N TYR A 190 13.58 -8.15 -29.57
CA TYR A 190 14.75 -8.51 -28.79
C TYR A 190 16.02 -8.47 -29.64
N LYS A 191 16.04 -9.11 -30.82
CA LYS A 191 17.19 -9.06 -31.74
C LYS A 191 17.48 -7.66 -32.29
N LEU A 192 16.47 -6.83 -32.54
CA LEU A 192 16.64 -5.48 -33.04
C LEU A 192 17.25 -4.56 -31.99
N LYS A 193 16.84 -4.70 -30.72
CA LYS A 193 17.43 -3.97 -29.59
C LYS A 193 18.89 -4.34 -29.38
N VAL A 194 19.24 -5.62 -29.57
CA VAL A 194 20.64 -6.11 -29.57
C VAL A 194 21.46 -5.48 -30.70
N LYS A 195 20.87 -5.27 -31.90
CA LYS A 195 21.59 -4.74 -33.06
C LYS A 195 21.82 -3.21 -33.01
N PHE A 196 20.99 -2.47 -32.29
CA PHE A 196 21.09 -0.99 -32.17
C PHE A 196 21.88 -0.51 -30.95
N SER A 197 22.12 -1.36 -29.94
CA SER A 197 22.98 -1.03 -28.79
C SER A 197 24.43 -1.41 -29.08
N PHE A 198 25.05 -0.70 -30.03
CA PHE A 198 26.48 -0.81 -30.34
C PHE A 198 27.30 0.12 -29.42
N SER A 199 27.15 -0.06 -28.10
CA SER A 199 28.16 0.28 -27.06
C SER A 199 27.58 -0.06 -25.68
N SER A 200 28.44 -0.59 -24.81
CA SER A 200 28.14 -1.13 -23.47
C SER A 200 27.54 -2.54 -23.44
N GLN A 201 28.43 -3.53 -23.58
CA GLN A 201 28.75 -4.61 -22.65
C GLN A 201 27.86 -4.83 -21.39
N ALA A 202 26.55 -4.69 -21.52
CA ALA A 202 25.51 -4.96 -20.53
C ALA A 202 24.57 -6.08 -21.01
N GLU A 203 24.99 -6.85 -22.00
CA GLU A 203 24.33 -8.09 -22.39
C GLU A 203 24.44 -9.11 -21.27
N LYS A 204 23.37 -9.19 -20.48
CA LYS A 204 22.56 -10.39 -20.27
C LYS A 204 21.67 -10.11 -19.06
N SER A 205 20.58 -9.37 -19.26
CA SER A 205 19.52 -9.35 -18.25
C SER A 205 19.04 -10.77 -18.02
N ALA A 206 19.23 -11.25 -16.79
CA ALA A 206 18.98 -12.62 -16.35
C ALA A 206 17.49 -13.02 -16.34
N LEU A 207 16.61 -12.15 -16.84
CA LEU A 207 15.17 -12.32 -16.96
C LEU A 207 14.72 -13.51 -17.85
N TRP A 208 15.61 -14.08 -18.65
CA TRP A 208 15.28 -15.11 -19.67
C TRP A 208 15.94 -16.49 -19.45
N ARG A 209 16.25 -16.89 -18.20
CA ARG A 209 16.58 -18.31 -17.93
C ARG A 209 15.30 -19.16 -17.95
N GLN A 210 15.40 -20.36 -18.56
CA GLN A 210 14.34 -21.29 -19.00
C GLN A 210 13.01 -21.36 -18.21
N GLY A 211 12.99 -21.09 -16.90
CA GLY A 211 11.77 -21.07 -16.09
C GLY A 211 10.83 -19.89 -16.39
N SER A 212 11.36 -18.70 -16.73
CA SER A 212 10.52 -17.52 -17.02
C SER A 212 9.85 -17.61 -18.38
N ILE A 213 10.51 -18.20 -19.37
CA ILE A 213 9.97 -18.39 -20.73
C ILE A 213 8.69 -19.20 -20.68
N LEU A 214 8.65 -20.28 -19.89
CA LEU A 214 7.44 -21.11 -19.75
C LEU A 214 6.29 -20.31 -19.12
N ILE A 215 6.57 -19.51 -18.08
CA ILE A 215 5.57 -18.68 -17.42
C ILE A 215 5.03 -17.62 -18.37
N PHE A 216 5.91 -16.91 -19.09
CA PHE A 216 5.50 -15.93 -20.10
C PHE A 216 4.76 -16.59 -21.27
N PHE A 217 5.15 -17.80 -21.65
CA PHE A 217 4.47 -18.56 -22.69
C PHE A 217 3.05 -18.91 -22.24
N LEU A 218 2.89 -19.47 -21.04
CA LEU A 218 1.58 -19.76 -20.46
C LEU A 218 0.72 -18.49 -20.29
N ALA A 219 1.31 -17.39 -19.83
CA ALA A 219 0.61 -16.10 -19.70
C ALA A 219 0.18 -15.55 -21.07
N SER A 220 1.07 -15.56 -22.06
CA SER A 220 0.76 -15.13 -23.43
C SER A 220 -0.28 -16.04 -24.09
N TYR A 221 -0.19 -17.35 -23.87
CA TYR A 221 -1.17 -18.32 -24.33
C TYR A 221 -2.54 -17.99 -23.73
N PHE A 222 -2.61 -17.79 -22.42
CA PHE A 222 -3.85 -17.44 -21.73
C PHE A 222 -4.43 -16.11 -22.22
N LEU A 223 -3.61 -15.06 -22.34
CA LEU A 223 -4.03 -13.73 -22.79
C LEU A 223 -4.51 -13.72 -24.25
N LEU A 224 -3.86 -14.48 -25.13
CA LEU A 224 -4.21 -14.51 -26.56
C LEU A 224 -5.37 -15.47 -26.86
N THR A 225 -5.56 -16.50 -26.03
CA THR A 225 -6.74 -17.36 -26.11
C THR A 225 -8.00 -16.72 -25.51
N HIS A 226 -7.83 -15.80 -24.55
CA HIS A 226 -8.91 -15.07 -23.89
C HIS A 226 -8.83 -13.56 -24.17
N PHE A 227 -8.47 -13.18 -25.39
CA PHE A 227 -8.25 -11.77 -25.70
C PHE A 227 -9.57 -11.00 -25.62
N PRO A 228 -9.65 -9.93 -24.81
CA PRO A 228 -10.89 -9.20 -24.60
C PRO A 228 -11.28 -8.42 -25.87
N GLN A 229 -12.46 -8.70 -26.41
CA GLN A 229 -13.02 -8.01 -27.58
C GLN A 229 -13.96 -6.87 -27.19
N GLU A 230 -14.77 -7.10 -26.16
CA GLU A 230 -15.70 -6.12 -25.62
C GLU A 230 -15.54 -6.06 -24.10
N ILE A 231 -15.26 -4.86 -23.60
CA ILE A 231 -15.27 -4.54 -22.17
C ILE A 231 -16.53 -3.72 -21.90
N LYS A 232 -17.44 -4.25 -21.10
CA LYS A 232 -18.63 -3.53 -20.63
C LYS A 232 -18.52 -3.30 -19.13
N LEU A 233 -19.14 -2.24 -18.63
CA LEU A 233 -19.29 -2.05 -17.19
C LEU A 233 -20.26 -3.10 -16.66
N GLY A 234 -19.73 -4.08 -15.94
CA GLY A 234 -20.49 -5.02 -15.13
C GLY A 234 -20.69 -4.49 -13.73
N ILE A 235 -21.58 -5.15 -12.98
CA ILE A 235 -21.79 -4.86 -11.56
C ILE A 235 -21.39 -6.09 -10.77
N PHE A 236 -20.35 -5.93 -9.97
CA PHE A 236 -19.87 -6.94 -9.06
C PHE A 236 -20.76 -6.88 -7.81
N THR A 237 -21.30 -8.04 -7.43
CA THR A 237 -22.20 -8.15 -6.29
C THR A 237 -21.63 -9.07 -5.23
N GLY A 238 -21.87 -8.74 -3.96
CA GLY A 238 -21.47 -9.55 -2.82
C GLY A 238 -22.26 -9.17 -1.58
N ASP A 239 -22.44 -10.13 -0.67
CA ASP A 239 -23.02 -9.86 0.65
C ASP A 239 -21.88 -9.49 1.62
N VAL A 240 -21.95 -8.29 2.21
CA VAL A 240 -20.93 -7.80 3.16
C VAL A 240 -20.72 -8.72 4.37
N GLY A 241 -21.72 -9.53 4.73
CA GLY A 241 -21.63 -10.47 5.84
C GLY A 241 -20.93 -11.79 5.52
N ILE A 242 -20.59 -12.05 4.25
CA ILE A 242 -20.03 -13.34 3.79
C ILE A 242 -18.71 -13.07 3.05
N PRO A 243 -17.70 -13.97 3.16
CA PRO A 243 -16.49 -13.89 2.34
C PRO A 243 -16.81 -13.94 0.84
N ASN A 244 -16.17 -13.09 0.04
CA ASN A 244 -16.38 -13.06 -1.40
C ASN A 244 -15.19 -13.68 -2.14
N ARG A 245 -15.29 -14.98 -2.47
CA ARG A 245 -14.21 -15.75 -3.12
C ARG A 245 -13.72 -15.13 -4.44
N THR A 246 -14.61 -14.50 -5.20
CA THR A 246 -14.24 -13.88 -6.47
C THR A 246 -13.42 -12.62 -6.23
N LEU A 247 -13.87 -11.74 -5.32
CA LEU A 247 -13.10 -10.55 -4.93
C LEU A 247 -11.74 -10.95 -4.34
N ASN A 248 -11.73 -12.00 -3.52
CA ASN A 248 -10.51 -12.54 -2.90
C ASN A 248 -9.51 -13.08 -3.90
N SER A 249 -9.99 -13.76 -4.94
CA SER A 249 -9.11 -14.21 -6.03
C SER A 249 -8.50 -13.02 -6.76
N ILE A 250 -9.28 -11.99 -7.04
CA ILE A 250 -8.80 -10.77 -7.70
C ILE A 250 -7.76 -10.07 -6.82
N THR A 251 -8.05 -9.85 -5.54
CA THR A 251 -7.12 -9.23 -4.57
C THR A 251 -5.81 -9.98 -4.48
N ALA A 252 -5.86 -11.32 -4.41
CA ALA A 252 -4.67 -12.16 -4.37
C ALA A 252 -3.80 -12.05 -5.64
N ILE A 253 -4.44 -12.05 -6.81
CA ILE A 253 -3.75 -11.89 -8.11
C ILE A 253 -3.13 -10.49 -8.22
N VAL A 254 -3.87 -9.45 -7.87
CA VAL A 254 -3.37 -8.05 -7.90
C VAL A 254 -2.21 -7.89 -6.92
N THR A 255 -2.30 -8.49 -5.73
CA THR A 255 -1.22 -8.49 -4.73
C THR A 255 0.03 -9.16 -5.28
N PHE A 256 -0.11 -10.35 -5.87
CA PHE A 256 0.99 -11.06 -6.53
C PHE A 256 1.66 -10.19 -7.59
N LEU A 257 0.88 -9.64 -8.53
CA LEU A 257 1.40 -8.85 -9.64
C LEU A 257 2.11 -7.58 -9.17
N THR A 258 1.54 -6.91 -8.17
CA THR A 258 2.10 -5.68 -7.60
C THR A 258 3.44 -5.93 -6.91
N LEU A 259 3.52 -6.97 -6.05
CA LEU A 259 4.76 -7.33 -5.37
C LEU A 259 5.82 -7.81 -6.34
N PHE A 260 5.41 -8.60 -7.34
CA PHE A 260 6.33 -9.07 -8.36
C PHE A 260 6.90 -7.90 -9.16
N TYR A 261 6.06 -6.95 -9.58
CA TYR A 261 6.49 -5.72 -10.26
C TYR A 261 7.50 -4.91 -9.42
N PHE A 262 7.23 -4.68 -8.13
CA PHE A 262 8.18 -3.99 -7.26
C PHE A 262 9.49 -4.79 -7.07
N GLY A 263 9.40 -6.12 -7.02
CA GLY A 263 10.57 -6.99 -6.99
C GLY A 263 11.44 -6.86 -8.23
N LEU A 264 10.84 -6.75 -9.43
CA LEU A 264 11.57 -6.50 -10.68
C LEU A 264 12.28 -5.15 -10.67
N ASN A 265 11.60 -4.07 -10.31
CA ASN A 265 12.21 -2.74 -10.23
C ASN A 265 13.38 -2.70 -9.22
N ARG A 266 13.26 -3.44 -8.11
CA ARG A 266 14.33 -3.56 -7.11
C ARG A 266 15.55 -4.30 -7.66
N ILE A 267 15.33 -5.35 -8.45
CA ILE A 267 16.40 -6.12 -9.11
C ILE A 267 17.15 -5.21 -10.08
N GLU A 268 16.42 -4.51 -10.96
CA GLU A 268 17.00 -3.59 -11.95
C GLU A 268 17.90 -2.54 -11.28
N ARG A 269 17.38 -1.86 -10.27
CA ARG A 269 18.14 -0.85 -9.52
C ARG A 269 19.41 -1.42 -8.87
N LYS A 270 19.34 -2.61 -8.28
CA LYS A 270 20.52 -3.24 -7.66
C LYS A 270 21.55 -3.68 -8.69
N THR A 271 21.10 -4.17 -9.85
CA THR A 271 21.96 -4.54 -10.97
C THR A 271 22.71 -3.33 -11.51
N GLU A 272 22.05 -2.18 -11.64
CA GLU A 272 22.67 -0.92 -12.05
C GLU A 272 23.73 -0.46 -11.06
N LEU A 273 23.41 -0.45 -9.76
CA LEU A 273 24.37 -0.12 -8.70
C LEU A 273 25.59 -1.06 -8.69
N ALA A 274 25.37 -2.36 -8.87
CA ALA A 274 26.44 -3.35 -8.94
C ALA A 274 27.35 -3.14 -10.16
N ARG A 275 26.76 -2.79 -11.32
CA ARG A 275 27.51 -2.47 -12.53
C ARG A 275 28.35 -1.21 -12.34
N ASN A 276 27.79 -0.18 -11.73
CA ASN A 276 28.49 1.08 -11.43
C ASN A 276 29.62 0.87 -10.41
N ALA A 277 29.50 -0.12 -9.52
CA ALA A 277 30.54 -0.52 -8.58
C ALA A 277 31.62 -1.44 -9.18
N GLY A 278 31.57 -1.72 -10.48
CA GLY A 278 32.56 -2.57 -11.16
C GLY A 278 32.48 -4.06 -10.78
N ILE A 279 31.34 -4.53 -10.26
CA ILE A 279 31.14 -5.94 -9.91
C ILE A 279 31.11 -6.78 -11.20
N SER A 280 31.70 -7.97 -11.15
CA SER A 280 31.76 -8.86 -12.32
C SER A 280 30.37 -9.23 -12.83
N GLN A 281 30.18 -9.18 -14.16
CA GLN A 281 28.88 -9.46 -14.79
C GLN A 281 28.41 -10.90 -14.52
N THR A 282 29.33 -11.85 -14.33
CA THR A 282 29.01 -13.22 -13.95
C THR A 282 28.33 -13.31 -12.59
N LEU A 283 28.85 -12.57 -11.60
CA LEU A 283 28.26 -12.49 -10.26
C LEU A 283 26.94 -11.73 -10.28
N ILE A 284 26.87 -10.61 -11.03
CA ILE A 284 25.62 -9.86 -11.23
C ILE A 284 24.51 -10.77 -11.77
N ASN A 285 24.79 -11.54 -12.83
CA ASN A 285 23.81 -12.43 -13.45
C ASN A 285 23.33 -13.56 -12.51
N GLN A 286 24.22 -14.06 -11.64
CA GLN A 286 23.86 -15.07 -10.64
C GLN A 286 22.94 -14.49 -9.57
N ILE A 287 23.30 -13.31 -9.03
CA ILE A 287 22.50 -12.62 -8.02
C ILE A 287 21.14 -12.19 -8.59
N GLU A 288 21.11 -11.67 -9.82
CA GLU A 288 19.88 -11.26 -10.51
C GLU A 288 18.90 -12.44 -10.62
N GLN A 289 19.38 -13.61 -11.05
CA GLN A 289 18.53 -14.80 -11.12
C GLN A 289 18.03 -15.25 -9.75
N GLN A 290 18.91 -15.26 -8.74
CA GLN A 290 18.52 -15.64 -7.38
C GLN A 290 17.44 -14.70 -6.85
N MET A 291 17.62 -13.39 -7.02
CA MET A 291 16.64 -12.38 -6.61
C MET A 291 15.32 -12.51 -7.40
N PHE A 292 15.36 -12.83 -8.69
CA PHE A 292 14.18 -13.03 -9.50
C PHE A 292 13.35 -14.22 -9.00
N ASN A 293 13.99 -15.37 -8.78
CA ASN A 293 13.34 -16.57 -8.23
C ASN A 293 12.75 -16.29 -6.84
N GLN A 294 13.50 -15.55 -6.00
CA GLN A 294 13.02 -15.12 -4.71
C GLN A 294 11.80 -14.19 -4.83
N SER A 295 11.83 -13.21 -5.75
CA SER A 295 10.72 -12.30 -6.00
C SER A 295 9.44 -13.04 -6.40
N ILE A 296 9.53 -14.03 -7.30
CA ILE A 296 8.38 -14.87 -7.67
C ILE A 296 7.86 -15.63 -6.46
N ARG A 297 8.74 -16.31 -5.71
CA ARG A 297 8.35 -17.12 -4.55
C ARG A 297 7.68 -16.26 -3.48
N ASP A 298 8.28 -15.13 -3.14
CA ASP A 298 7.79 -14.23 -2.09
C ASP A 298 6.43 -13.63 -2.52
N SER A 299 6.32 -13.18 -3.77
CA SER A 299 5.06 -12.64 -4.30
C SER A 299 3.96 -13.72 -4.35
N ALA A 300 4.29 -14.95 -4.75
CA ALA A 300 3.35 -16.07 -4.79
C ALA A 300 2.89 -16.46 -3.39
N LEU A 301 3.81 -16.56 -2.43
CA LEU A 301 3.50 -16.87 -1.05
C LEU A 301 2.60 -15.80 -0.44
N VAL A 302 2.89 -14.51 -0.67
CA VAL A 302 2.05 -13.42 -0.16
C VAL A 302 0.69 -13.38 -0.86
N GLY A 303 0.62 -13.59 -2.17
CA GLY A 303 -0.65 -13.68 -2.90
C GLY A 303 -1.53 -14.84 -2.41
N LEU A 304 -0.94 -16.02 -2.19
CA LEU A 304 -1.65 -17.17 -1.60
C LEU A 304 -2.09 -16.90 -0.16
N ALA A 305 -1.20 -16.33 0.67
CA ALA A 305 -1.55 -15.95 2.04
C ALA A 305 -2.70 -14.94 2.05
N ALA A 306 -2.69 -13.94 1.17
CA ALA A 306 -3.79 -13.00 1.00
C ALA A 306 -5.09 -13.73 0.67
N TYR A 307 -5.08 -14.63 -0.32
CA TYR A 307 -6.27 -15.43 -0.68
C TYR A 307 -6.82 -16.25 0.50
N PHE A 308 -5.94 -16.94 1.23
CA PHE A 308 -6.37 -17.77 2.35
C PHE A 308 -6.90 -16.95 3.52
N ILE A 309 -6.26 -15.82 3.83
CA ILE A 309 -6.69 -14.92 4.90
C ILE A 309 -8.02 -14.26 4.54
N THR A 310 -8.13 -13.68 3.35
CA THR A 310 -9.35 -12.94 2.98
C THR A 310 -10.55 -13.86 2.82
N ASN A 311 -10.36 -15.14 2.44
CA ASN A 311 -11.44 -16.13 2.44
C ASN A 311 -11.99 -16.48 3.83
N GLN A 312 -11.32 -16.09 4.91
CA GLN A 312 -11.82 -16.24 6.28
C GLN A 312 -12.50 -14.98 6.82
N ILE A 313 -12.49 -13.88 6.06
CA ILE A 313 -12.97 -12.58 6.53
C ILE A 313 -14.22 -12.18 5.73
N PRO A 314 -15.24 -11.56 6.37
CA PRO A 314 -16.38 -11.03 5.66
C PRO A 314 -15.99 -9.96 4.64
N SER A 315 -16.68 -9.93 3.50
CA SER A 315 -16.39 -8.96 2.44
C SER A 315 -16.63 -7.50 2.83
N ALA A 316 -17.31 -7.22 3.95
CA ALA A 316 -17.32 -5.89 4.56
C ALA A 316 -15.92 -5.34 4.84
N PHE A 317 -15.04 -6.18 5.37
CA PHE A 317 -13.67 -5.79 5.67
C PHE A 317 -12.91 -5.51 4.36
N GLU A 318 -13.02 -6.39 3.38
CA GLU A 318 -12.42 -6.22 2.05
C GLU A 318 -12.92 -4.93 1.38
N LEU A 319 -14.22 -4.65 1.43
CA LEU A 319 -14.83 -3.45 0.88
C LEU A 319 -14.30 -2.18 1.56
N SER A 320 -14.09 -2.22 2.88
CA SER A 320 -13.48 -1.12 3.62
C SER A 320 -12.02 -0.89 3.21
N ILE A 321 -11.22 -1.96 3.06
CA ILE A 321 -9.84 -1.88 2.59
C ILE A 321 -9.78 -1.35 1.16
N PHE A 322 -10.59 -1.89 0.27
CA PHE A 322 -10.66 -1.46 -1.12
C PHE A 322 -11.00 0.02 -1.24
N THR A 323 -11.92 0.51 -0.40
CA THR A 323 -12.23 1.95 -0.31
C THR A 323 -11.00 2.76 0.11
N LEU A 324 -10.27 2.30 1.12
CA LEU A 324 -9.03 2.95 1.58
C LEU A 324 -7.95 2.96 0.48
N GLU A 325 -7.79 1.84 -0.24
CA GLU A 325 -6.83 1.71 -1.34
C GLU A 325 -7.16 2.66 -2.49
N ILE A 326 -8.42 2.72 -2.93
CA ILE A 326 -8.86 3.69 -3.95
C ILE A 326 -8.55 5.12 -3.52
N ILE A 327 -8.90 5.49 -2.28
CA ILE A 327 -8.63 6.84 -1.78
C ILE A 327 -7.11 7.09 -1.71
N SER A 328 -6.32 6.08 -1.34
CA SER A 328 -4.86 6.21 -1.31
C SER A 328 -4.26 6.40 -2.70
N LEU A 329 -4.75 5.69 -3.72
CA LEU A 329 -4.33 5.85 -5.12
C LEU A 329 -4.74 7.22 -5.69
N ALA A 330 -5.88 7.75 -5.27
CA ALA A 330 -6.34 9.08 -5.65
C ALA A 330 -5.66 10.22 -4.86
N SER A 331 -5.07 9.93 -3.69
CA SER A 331 -4.47 10.93 -2.78
C SER A 331 -3.38 11.78 -3.43
N PRO A 332 -2.40 11.21 -4.18
CA PRO A 332 -1.35 11.98 -4.86
C PRO A 332 -1.91 13.06 -5.79
N PHE A 333 -3.04 12.79 -6.43
CA PHE A 333 -3.67 13.68 -7.40
C PHE A 333 -4.61 14.71 -6.77
N THR A 334 -5.02 14.48 -5.52
CA THR A 334 -6.05 15.27 -4.83
C THR A 334 -5.50 15.89 -3.55
N LEU A 335 -5.58 15.14 -2.44
CA LEU A 335 -5.31 15.60 -1.09
C LEU A 335 -3.83 15.93 -0.88
N ASP A 336 -2.91 15.09 -1.35
CA ASP A 336 -1.47 15.34 -1.19
C ASP A 336 -1.03 16.56 -2.01
N ARG A 337 -1.56 16.70 -3.23
CA ARG A 337 -1.32 17.88 -4.07
C ARG A 337 -1.85 19.16 -3.42
N PHE A 338 -3.02 19.10 -2.80
CA PHE A 338 -3.60 20.24 -2.07
C PHE A 338 -2.76 20.62 -0.84
N ILE A 339 -2.31 19.62 -0.06
CA ILE A 339 -1.44 19.84 1.10
C ILE A 339 -0.11 20.47 0.66
N LEU A 340 0.58 19.87 -0.32
CA LEU A 340 1.87 20.37 -0.81
C LEU A 340 1.77 21.80 -1.35
N LYS A 341 0.71 22.11 -2.10
CA LYS A 341 0.46 23.48 -2.62
C LYS A 341 0.20 24.49 -1.50
N THR A 342 -0.44 24.05 -0.41
CA THR A 342 -0.72 24.91 0.75
C THR A 342 0.56 25.17 1.55
N LEU A 343 1.38 24.13 1.75
CA LEU A 343 2.68 24.23 2.41
C LEU A 343 3.65 25.13 1.64
N SER A 344 3.73 24.99 0.31
CA SER A 344 4.60 25.83 -0.52
C SER A 344 4.24 27.32 -0.42
N ARG A 345 2.94 27.63 -0.31
CA ARG A 345 2.46 29.01 -0.12
C ARG A 345 2.81 29.57 1.26
N LEU A 346 2.68 28.76 2.31
CA LEU A 346 3.04 29.17 3.67
C LEU A 346 4.55 29.44 3.79
N ASN A 347 5.39 28.59 3.20
CA ASN A 347 6.84 28.79 3.19
C ASN A 347 7.23 30.08 2.44
N GLN A 348 6.65 30.33 1.26
CA GLN A 348 6.88 31.57 0.50
C GLN A 348 6.45 32.83 1.26
N SER A 349 5.34 32.78 2.00
CA SER A 349 4.92 33.91 2.84
C SER A 349 5.85 34.15 4.03
N THR A 350 6.48 33.10 4.54
CA THR A 350 7.41 33.19 5.68
C THR A 350 8.76 33.76 5.22
N GLU A 351 9.27 33.33 4.06
CA GLU A 351 10.49 33.86 3.45
C GLU A 351 10.35 35.34 3.07
N ASN A 352 9.21 35.74 2.49
CA ASN A 352 8.96 37.14 2.16
C ASN A 352 8.88 38.04 3.39
N ASN A 353 8.35 37.54 4.52
CA ASN A 353 8.29 38.30 5.77
C ASN A 353 9.67 38.41 6.46
N GLN A 354 10.54 37.41 6.30
CA GLN A 354 11.92 37.47 6.83
C GLN A 354 12.85 38.38 6.03
N GLN A 355 12.54 38.66 4.76
CA GLN A 355 13.28 39.64 3.95
C GLN A 355 12.87 41.10 4.21
N LEU A 356 11.73 41.31 4.90
CA LEU A 356 11.19 42.63 5.24
C LEU A 356 11.53 43.08 6.68
N THR A 357 12.23 42.25 7.45
CA THR A 357 12.79 42.52 8.79
C THR A 357 14.29 42.46 8.73
#